data_AF-A0A163EY60-F1
#
_entry.id   AF-A0A163EY60-F1
#
_cell.length_a   1.000
_cell.length_b   1.000
_cell.length_c   1.000
_cell.angle_alpha   90.00
_cell.angle_beta   90.00
_cell.angle_gamma   90.00
#
_symmetry.space_group_name_H-M   'P 1'
#
loop_
_entity.id
_entity.type
_entity.pdbx_description
1 polymer ?
#
loop_
_entity_poly.entity_id
_entity_poly.type
_entity_poly.pdbx_seq_one_letter_code
_entity_poly.pdbx_strand_id
1 'polypeptide(L)'
;MEVGERLRQIRIHKGFTQSELVEGICSVTYISRIEGGKAKPSGRFIKEVAGKLGVLPSLILEPDNDRDEQEVDKLYESFRSGKPLDDSEASFLGMTALENHSPKTFFQIYTMLIGHTSSQENPATDVEEYVRRSENLLPTEPEPQHVEIALDYYRALSRFYYSRQQFEKAYRYEKIIEKHLDDSSPGIDHARNSFNLALSRTQLDDDTDLELALHYGKQALEIFRQEDHQRGVADCLTTLSIITHRMGDFEDALHYLDQLDDQTLSYLADLDQSSDGHATLSKRAVIDYNYGRIYQKMGDSGQARSYFKKSLELDTLAQNEKFTTPVLTRLAELYAEQKNWERTENYLKRAFDVAERYDLPGSKVLLLHKQAHLHKVKGDEPAYEKEMQKAIQLASDWNFIVDVKEISTELADHYYEVRAYKMAAKYYRFALERD
;
A
#
# COMPACT_ATOMS: atom_id res chain seq x y z
N MET A 1 20.52 22.93 -2.59
CA MET A 1 20.41 24.05 -1.63
C MET A 1 21.32 25.20 -2.05
N GLU A 2 20.83 26.44 -2.14
CA GLU A 2 21.70 27.59 -2.42
C GLU A 2 22.73 27.78 -1.29
N VAL A 3 23.95 28.19 -1.65
CA VAL A 3 25.11 28.37 -0.74
C VAL A 3 24.74 29.19 0.52
N GLY A 4 23.87 30.19 0.38
CA GLY A 4 23.40 31.03 1.48
C GLY A 4 22.62 30.27 2.56
N GLU A 5 21.67 29.43 2.16
CA GLU A 5 20.84 28.69 3.12
C GLU A 5 21.66 27.59 3.83
N ARG A 6 22.65 26.98 3.16
CA ARG A 6 23.56 26.02 3.82
C ARG A 6 24.40 26.70 4.88
N LEU A 7 24.95 27.86 4.54
CA LEU A 7 25.74 28.64 5.48
C LEU A 7 24.91 28.98 6.73
N ARG A 8 23.63 29.33 6.54
CA ARG A 8 22.69 29.59 7.63
C ARG A 8 22.46 28.36 8.51
N GLN A 9 22.20 27.19 7.92
CA GLN A 9 21.96 25.96 8.67
C GLN A 9 23.18 25.52 9.48
N ILE A 10 24.37 25.50 8.85
CA ILE A 10 25.63 25.15 9.52
C ILE A 10 25.90 26.12 10.69
N ARG A 11 25.68 27.42 10.47
CA ARG A 11 25.83 28.44 11.52
C ARG A 11 24.92 28.17 12.71
N ILE A 12 23.64 27.89 12.48
CA ILE A 12 22.66 27.59 13.54
C ILE A 12 23.05 26.32 14.29
N HIS A 13 23.44 25.26 13.57
CA HIS A 13 23.86 24.01 14.18
C HIS A 13 25.11 24.15 15.05
N LYS A 14 26.07 24.98 14.62
CA LYS A 14 27.28 25.32 15.40
C LYS A 14 27.02 26.33 16.53
N GLY A 15 25.78 26.80 16.70
CA GLY A 15 25.39 27.69 17.79
C GLY A 15 25.79 29.16 17.63
N PHE A 16 26.14 29.60 16.42
CA PHE A 16 26.58 30.98 16.18
C PHE A 16 25.41 31.90 15.80
N THR A 17 25.41 33.12 16.33
CA THR A 17 24.62 34.24 15.77
C THR A 17 25.28 34.79 14.50
N GLN A 18 24.52 35.52 13.67
CA GLN A 18 25.09 36.16 12.48
C GLN A 18 26.22 37.12 12.85
N SER A 19 26.09 37.86 13.96
CA SER A 19 27.11 38.78 14.48
C SER A 19 28.39 38.08 14.91
N GLU A 20 28.29 36.98 15.66
CA GLU A 20 29.46 36.24 16.14
C GLU A 20 30.24 35.60 14.99
N LEU A 21 29.52 35.06 14.00
CA LEU A 21 30.15 34.43 12.87
C LEU A 21 30.98 35.41 12.04
N VAL A 22 30.47 36.62 11.81
CA VAL A 22 31.12 37.61 10.92
C VAL A 22 32.01 38.61 11.63
N GLU A 23 32.15 38.54 12.95
CA GLU A 23 33.02 39.43 13.70
C GLU A 23 34.45 39.40 13.12
N GLY A 24 34.96 40.57 12.72
CA GLY A 24 36.28 40.71 12.08
C GLY A 24 36.36 40.27 10.60
N ILE A 25 35.25 39.82 10.00
CA ILE A 25 35.18 39.34 8.61
C ILE A 25 34.38 40.31 7.74
N CYS A 26 33.12 40.56 8.08
CA CYS A 26 32.23 41.42 7.29
C CYS A 26 31.09 42.00 8.14
N SER A 27 30.18 42.77 7.52
CA SER A 27 29.02 43.30 8.23
C SER A 27 27.91 42.25 8.40
N VAL A 28 27.17 42.35 9.50
CA VAL A 28 25.98 41.50 9.78
C VAL A 28 24.95 41.60 8.65
N THR A 29 24.81 42.78 8.04
CA THR A 29 23.93 43.01 6.89
C THR A 29 24.37 42.22 5.66
N TYR A 30 25.68 42.05 5.44
CA TYR A 30 26.20 41.31 4.29
C TYR A 30 25.93 39.80 4.41
N ILE A 31 26.18 39.19 5.57
CA ILE A 31 25.83 37.79 5.81
C ILE A 31 24.32 37.56 5.79
N SER A 32 23.52 38.46 6.35
CA SER A 32 22.06 38.36 6.27
C SER A 32 21.54 38.34 4.82
N ARG A 33 22.16 39.13 3.93
CA ARG A 33 21.85 39.10 2.49
C ARG A 33 22.33 37.84 1.80
N ILE A 34 23.46 37.26 2.22
CA ILE A 34 23.96 35.99 1.68
C ILE A 34 23.03 34.84 2.12
N GLU A 35 22.75 34.73 3.43
CA GLU A 35 21.87 33.70 3.97
C GLU A 35 20.45 33.78 3.41
N GLY A 36 19.96 34.99 3.10
CA GLY A 36 18.67 35.19 2.44
C GLY A 36 18.68 35.12 0.91
N GLY A 37 19.77 34.64 0.27
CA GLY A 37 19.87 34.46 -1.18
C GLY A 37 19.99 35.75 -2.01
N LYS A 38 20.09 36.93 -1.37
CA LYS A 38 20.10 38.26 -2.02
C LYS A 38 21.51 38.75 -2.40
N ALA A 39 22.56 37.99 -2.09
CA ALA A 39 23.93 38.30 -2.43
C ALA A 39 24.76 37.01 -2.56
N LYS A 40 25.63 36.94 -3.57
CA LYS A 40 26.57 35.82 -3.73
C LYS A 40 27.81 36.05 -2.87
N PRO A 41 28.23 35.07 -2.05
CA PRO A 41 29.43 35.18 -1.24
C PRO A 41 30.70 35.09 -2.10
N SER A 42 31.76 35.79 -1.70
CA SER A 42 33.08 35.64 -2.34
C SER A 42 33.82 34.40 -1.82
N GLY A 43 34.71 33.82 -2.62
CA GLY A 43 35.52 32.66 -2.20
C GLY A 43 36.42 32.95 -0.98
N ARG A 44 36.85 34.20 -0.82
CA ARG A 44 37.60 34.64 0.38
C ARG A 44 36.73 34.63 1.63
N PHE A 45 35.52 35.20 1.54
CA PHE A 45 34.56 35.21 2.63
C PHE A 45 34.22 33.80 3.11
N ILE A 46 34.00 32.87 2.17
CA ILE A 46 33.67 31.48 2.51
C ILE A 46 34.82 30.79 3.24
N LYS A 47 36.08 30.99 2.84
CA LYS A 47 37.24 30.42 3.55
C LYS A 47 37.35 30.94 4.99
N GLU A 48 37.16 32.24 5.19
CA GLU A 48 37.27 32.87 6.51
C GLU A 48 36.16 32.39 7.46
N VAL A 49 34.93 32.29 6.94
CA VAL A 49 33.76 31.82 7.70
C VAL A 49 33.81 30.31 7.98
N ALA A 50 34.25 29.50 7.00
CA ALA A 50 34.46 28.06 7.18
C ALA A 50 35.49 27.77 8.28
N GLY A 51 36.59 28.54 8.31
CA GLY A 51 37.61 28.46 9.36
C GLY A 51 37.04 28.74 10.76
N LYS A 52 36.16 29.76 10.89
CA LYS A 52 35.48 30.06 12.16
C LYS A 52 34.48 28.98 12.60
N LEU A 53 33.78 28.36 11.64
CA LEU A 53 32.82 27.28 11.91
C LEU A 53 33.49 25.91 12.14
N GLY A 54 34.79 25.79 11.86
CA GLY A 54 35.53 24.54 11.93
C GLY A 54 35.07 23.51 10.89
N VAL A 55 34.70 23.96 9.68
CA VAL A 55 34.27 23.11 8.57
C VAL A 55 35.13 23.34 7.33
N LEU A 56 35.12 22.40 6.39
CA LEU A 56 35.77 22.60 5.11
C LEU A 56 34.95 23.59 4.23
N PRO A 57 35.61 24.47 3.46
CA PRO A 57 34.92 25.37 2.53
C PRO A 57 34.04 24.66 1.50
N SER A 58 34.42 23.43 1.11
CA SER A 58 33.65 22.58 0.19
C SER A 58 32.25 22.32 0.74
N LEU A 59 32.09 22.03 2.04
CA LEU A 59 30.77 21.77 2.66
C LEU A 59 29.78 22.96 2.50
N ILE A 60 30.28 24.18 2.35
CA ILE A 60 29.47 25.39 2.15
C ILE A 60 29.21 25.66 0.66
N LEU A 61 30.19 25.36 -0.20
CA LEU A 61 30.19 25.68 -1.64
C LEU A 61 29.58 24.57 -2.49
N GLU A 62 30.02 23.34 -2.24
CA GLU A 62 29.69 22.11 -2.95
C GLU A 62 28.76 21.32 -2.04
N PRO A 63 27.59 20.89 -2.52
CA PRO A 63 26.84 19.92 -1.76
C PRO A 63 27.69 18.64 -1.65
N ASP A 64 27.64 17.95 -0.51
CA ASP A 64 28.15 16.57 -0.42
C ASP A 64 27.29 15.60 -1.27
N ASN A 65 26.32 16.12 -2.05
CA ASN A 65 25.44 15.41 -2.97
C ASN A 65 26.15 14.38 -3.83
N ASP A 66 27.38 14.60 -4.30
CA ASP A 66 28.04 13.60 -5.14
C ASP A 66 28.32 12.29 -4.37
N ARG A 67 28.61 12.38 -3.07
CA ARG A 67 28.81 11.21 -2.21
C ARG A 67 27.48 10.58 -1.82
N ASP A 68 26.49 11.41 -1.49
CA ASP A 68 25.17 10.92 -1.11
C ASP A 68 24.43 10.30 -2.30
N GLU A 69 24.55 10.88 -3.50
CA GLU A 69 23.98 10.34 -4.75
C GLU A 69 24.66 9.02 -5.14
N GLN A 70 25.97 8.88 -4.94
CA GLN A 70 26.65 7.60 -5.13
C GLN A 70 26.16 6.53 -4.15
N GLU A 71 25.88 6.91 -2.91
CA GLU A 71 25.34 5.97 -1.93
C GLU A 71 23.89 5.61 -2.22
N VAL A 72 23.07 6.58 -2.62
CA VAL A 72 21.69 6.35 -3.10
C VAL A 72 21.69 5.40 -4.31
N ASP A 73 22.58 5.59 -5.28
CA ASP A 73 22.70 4.70 -6.45
C ASP A 73 23.02 3.25 -6.01
N LYS A 74 23.96 3.06 -5.08
CA LYS A 74 24.28 1.71 -4.56
C LYS A 74 23.11 1.07 -3.82
N LEU A 75 22.45 1.83 -2.94
CA LEU A 75 21.29 1.36 -2.20
C LEU A 75 20.15 0.99 -3.14
N TYR A 76 19.93 1.80 -4.18
CA TYR A 76 18.91 1.58 -5.19
C TYR A 76 19.13 0.27 -5.96
N GLU A 77 20.35 0.01 -6.44
CA GLU A 77 20.67 -1.25 -7.11
C GLU A 77 20.49 -2.45 -6.18
N SER A 78 20.94 -2.33 -4.93
CA SER A 78 20.75 -3.38 -3.92
C SER A 78 19.25 -3.62 -3.64
N PHE A 79 18.45 -2.56 -3.57
CA PHE A 79 17.01 -2.63 -3.36
C PHE A 79 16.30 -3.29 -4.55
N ARG A 80 16.65 -2.92 -5.80
CA ARG A 80 16.12 -3.56 -7.02
C ARG A 80 16.47 -5.05 -7.10
N SER A 81 17.62 -5.46 -6.57
CA SER A 81 17.97 -6.89 -6.46
C SER A 81 17.20 -7.66 -5.37
N GLY A 82 16.32 -6.97 -4.63
CA GLY A 82 15.45 -7.58 -3.62
C GLY A 82 16.00 -7.54 -2.20
N LYS A 83 17.10 -6.83 -1.92
CA LYS A 83 17.58 -6.64 -0.55
C LYS A 83 16.68 -5.60 0.15
N PRO A 84 16.02 -5.93 1.27
CA PRO A 84 15.26 -4.94 2.03
C PRO A 84 16.22 -3.90 2.63
N LEU A 85 15.72 -2.66 2.76
CA LEU A 85 16.44 -1.63 3.52
C LEU A 85 16.43 -1.97 5.01
N ASP A 86 17.53 -1.67 5.69
CA ASP A 86 17.55 -1.60 7.15
C ASP A 86 17.15 -0.22 7.67
N ASP A 87 16.90 -0.11 8.99
CA ASP A 87 16.45 1.14 9.62
C ASP A 87 17.46 2.29 9.46
N SER A 88 18.76 1.98 9.35
CA SER A 88 19.82 2.98 9.17
C SER A 88 19.88 3.49 7.74
N GLU A 89 19.73 2.60 6.75
CA GLU A 89 19.61 2.92 5.34
C GLU A 89 18.34 3.75 5.10
N ALA A 90 17.21 3.37 5.70
CA ALA A 90 15.96 4.14 5.63
C ALA A 90 16.08 5.52 6.28
N SER A 91 16.73 5.62 7.44
CA SER A 91 16.98 6.91 8.11
C SER A 91 17.89 7.83 7.29
N PHE A 92 18.95 7.27 6.69
CA PHE A 92 19.83 7.99 5.77
C PHE A 92 19.02 8.57 4.60
N LEU A 93 18.25 7.73 3.90
CA LEU A 93 17.42 8.17 2.78
C LEU A 93 16.39 9.24 3.19
N GLY A 94 15.79 9.11 4.38
CA GLY A 94 14.86 10.10 4.93
C GLY A 94 15.51 11.47 5.18
N MET A 95 16.76 11.49 5.64
CA MET A 95 17.53 12.73 5.79
C MET A 95 17.92 13.30 4.43
N THR A 96 18.43 12.47 3.51
CA THR A 96 18.82 12.87 2.15
C THR A 96 17.62 13.41 1.36
N ALA A 97 16.40 12.90 1.60
CA ALA A 97 15.17 13.41 0.99
C ALA A 97 14.84 14.88 1.34
N LEU A 98 15.41 15.42 2.43
CA LEU A 98 15.24 16.83 2.84
C LEU A 98 16.15 17.79 2.07
N GLU A 99 17.14 17.25 1.38
CA GLU A 99 18.10 18.01 0.59
C GLU A 99 17.64 18.13 -0.86
N ASN A 100 18.35 18.92 -1.66
CA ASN A 100 17.94 19.19 -3.04
C ASN A 100 18.80 18.39 -4.01
N HIS A 101 18.17 17.43 -4.70
CA HIS A 101 18.81 16.53 -5.65
C HIS A 101 18.21 16.61 -7.05
N SER A 102 18.79 15.85 -7.97
CA SER A 102 18.21 15.64 -9.29
C SER A 102 16.88 14.85 -9.22
N PRO A 103 15.99 14.98 -10.22
CA PRO A 103 14.80 14.13 -10.32
C PRO A 103 15.11 12.64 -10.26
N LYS A 104 16.21 12.19 -10.90
CA LYS A 104 16.69 10.80 -10.85
C LYS A 104 16.87 10.33 -9.41
N THR A 105 17.63 11.07 -8.62
CA THR A 105 17.92 10.75 -7.22
C THR A 105 16.63 10.74 -6.38
N PHE A 106 15.73 11.69 -6.60
CA PHE A 106 14.45 11.72 -5.89
C PHE A 106 13.58 10.50 -6.25
N PHE A 107 13.51 10.10 -7.51
CA PHE A 107 12.79 8.86 -7.88
C PHE A 107 13.35 7.66 -7.11
N GLN A 108 14.68 7.52 -7.02
CA GLN A 108 15.33 6.42 -6.30
C GLN A 108 15.01 6.45 -4.80
N ILE A 109 15.23 7.61 -4.15
CA ILE A 109 14.97 7.80 -2.72
C ILE A 109 13.52 7.46 -2.39
N TYR A 110 12.55 8.03 -3.11
CA TYR A 110 11.14 7.83 -2.79
C TYR A 110 10.64 6.43 -3.18
N THR A 111 11.18 5.82 -4.24
CA THR A 111 10.91 4.39 -4.53
C THR A 111 11.28 3.51 -3.33
N MET A 112 12.48 3.71 -2.80
CA MET A 112 13.01 2.93 -1.68
C MET A 112 12.26 3.21 -0.38
N LEU A 113 12.05 4.48 -0.02
CA LEU A 113 11.35 4.86 1.22
C LEU A 113 9.91 4.38 1.23
N ILE A 114 9.15 4.62 0.15
CA ILE A 114 7.75 4.19 0.04
C ILE A 114 7.67 2.66 0.00
N GLY A 115 8.58 2.01 -0.75
CA GLY A 115 8.63 0.55 -0.85
C GLY A 115 8.97 -0.14 0.46
N HIS A 116 9.93 0.38 1.23
CA HIS A 116 10.33 -0.15 2.53
C HIS A 116 9.24 0.05 3.58
N THR A 117 8.71 1.27 3.70
CA THR A 117 7.69 1.58 4.72
C THR A 117 6.36 0.89 4.45
N SER A 118 5.97 0.69 3.18
CA SER A 118 4.77 -0.09 2.82
C SER A 118 4.88 -1.58 3.17
N SER A 119 6.09 -2.08 3.45
CA SER A 119 6.32 -3.46 3.88
C SER A 119 6.33 -3.65 5.40
N GLN A 120 6.36 -2.56 6.18
CA GLN A 120 6.30 -2.62 7.64
C GLN A 120 4.84 -2.51 8.12
N GLU A 121 4.43 -3.36 9.07
CA GLU A 121 3.04 -3.49 9.56
C GLU A 121 2.61 -2.35 10.54
N ASN A 122 3.41 -1.29 10.74
CA ASN A 122 3.19 -0.25 11.76
C ASN A 122 2.72 1.11 11.16
N PRO A 123 1.97 1.95 11.89
CA PRO A 123 1.26 3.08 11.30
C PRO A 123 2.17 4.23 10.86
N ALA A 124 2.21 4.45 9.54
CA ALA A 124 1.43 5.49 8.86
C ALA A 124 1.60 6.96 9.33
N THR A 125 2.82 7.41 9.57
CA THR A 125 3.12 8.85 9.52
C THR A 125 4.23 9.20 8.54
N ASP A 126 5.28 8.37 8.46
CA ASP A 126 6.40 8.65 7.57
C ASP A 126 6.06 8.37 6.10
N VAL A 127 5.32 7.30 5.79
CA VAL A 127 5.01 6.95 4.38
C VAL A 127 4.06 7.96 3.73
N GLU A 128 3.02 8.42 4.42
CA GLU A 128 2.12 9.46 3.91
C GLU A 128 2.87 10.77 3.65
N GLU A 129 3.83 11.12 4.53
CA GLU A 129 4.68 12.27 4.35
C GLU A 129 5.58 12.12 3.12
N TYR A 130 6.22 10.97 2.96
CA TYR A 130 7.08 10.69 1.80
C TYR A 130 6.29 10.71 0.50
N VAL A 131 5.11 10.08 0.46
CA VAL A 131 4.21 10.11 -0.70
C VAL A 131 3.84 11.55 -1.01
N ARG A 132 3.33 12.32 -0.03
CA ARG A 132 2.92 13.71 -0.24
C ARG A 132 4.07 14.60 -0.71
N ARG A 133 5.27 14.45 -0.15
CA ARG A 133 6.45 15.23 -0.61
C ARG A 133 6.86 14.84 -2.01
N SER A 134 6.90 13.54 -2.30
CA SER A 134 7.29 13.02 -3.61
C SER A 134 6.36 13.53 -4.71
N GLU A 135 5.04 13.52 -4.49
CA GLU A 135 4.04 14.02 -5.46
C GLU A 135 4.14 15.54 -5.70
N ASN A 136 4.62 16.30 -4.72
CA ASN A 136 4.85 17.74 -4.88
C ASN A 136 6.16 18.07 -5.63
N LEU A 137 7.15 17.18 -5.57
CA LEU A 137 8.49 17.39 -6.11
C LEU A 137 8.69 16.77 -7.50
N LEU A 138 8.10 15.59 -7.71
CA LEU A 138 8.28 14.80 -8.92
C LEU A 138 7.12 15.03 -9.89
N PRO A 139 7.40 15.08 -11.20
CA PRO A 139 6.36 15.28 -12.19
C PRO A 139 5.45 14.06 -12.27
N THR A 140 4.17 14.26 -12.62
CA THR A 140 3.24 13.15 -12.88
C THR A 140 3.62 12.37 -14.14
N GLU A 141 4.23 13.02 -15.13
CA GLU A 141 4.71 12.38 -16.36
C GLU A 141 6.24 12.42 -16.36
N PRO A 142 6.92 11.27 -16.52
CA PRO A 142 8.37 11.23 -16.50
C PRO A 142 8.95 11.86 -17.78
N GLU A 143 10.08 12.55 -17.62
CA GLU A 143 10.90 12.95 -18.77
C GLU A 143 11.55 11.72 -19.43
N PRO A 144 11.76 11.71 -20.77
CA PRO A 144 12.27 10.55 -21.51
C PRO A 144 13.55 9.93 -20.92
N GLN A 145 14.45 10.75 -20.39
CA GLN A 145 15.73 10.32 -19.81
C GLN A 145 15.60 9.64 -18.43
N HIS A 146 14.44 9.71 -17.78
CA HIS A 146 14.19 9.17 -16.44
C HIS A 146 13.10 8.09 -16.42
N VAL A 147 12.55 7.69 -17.57
CA VAL A 147 11.39 6.79 -17.65
C VAL A 147 11.62 5.52 -16.83
N GLU A 148 12.71 4.78 -17.05
CA GLU A 148 12.95 3.50 -16.38
C GLU A 148 12.90 3.61 -14.85
N ILE A 149 13.59 4.60 -14.29
CA ILE A 149 13.66 4.82 -12.83
C ILE A 149 12.32 5.34 -12.30
N ALA A 150 11.61 6.17 -13.07
CA ALA A 150 10.30 6.67 -12.69
C ALA A 150 9.23 5.56 -12.66
N LEU A 151 9.33 4.54 -13.50
CA LEU A 151 8.41 3.39 -13.46
C LEU A 151 8.46 2.67 -12.11
N ASP A 152 9.64 2.48 -11.52
CA ASP A 152 9.77 1.84 -10.21
C ASP A 152 9.14 2.69 -9.10
N TYR A 153 9.26 4.01 -9.19
CA TYR A 153 8.58 4.95 -8.30
C TYR A 153 7.05 4.89 -8.44
N TYR A 154 6.52 4.94 -9.67
CA TYR A 154 5.08 4.85 -9.89
C TYR A 154 4.52 3.49 -9.45
N ARG A 155 5.29 2.41 -9.57
CA ARG A 155 4.92 1.09 -9.01
C ARG A 155 4.89 1.10 -7.48
N ALA A 156 5.77 1.85 -6.83
CA ALA A 156 5.71 2.02 -5.38
C ALA A 156 4.47 2.82 -4.97
N LEU A 157 4.13 3.89 -5.69
CA LEU A 157 2.92 4.67 -5.45
C LEU A 157 1.63 3.89 -5.70
N SER A 158 1.53 3.15 -6.81
CA SER A 158 0.37 2.30 -7.11
C SER A 158 0.13 1.31 -5.97
N ARG A 159 1.18 0.60 -5.52
CA ARG A 159 1.09 -0.33 -4.38
C ARG A 159 0.67 0.35 -3.08
N PHE A 160 1.21 1.52 -2.79
CA PHE A 160 0.82 2.31 -1.63
C PHE A 160 -0.65 2.70 -1.69
N TYR A 161 -1.11 3.27 -2.79
CA TYR A 161 -2.50 3.69 -2.93
C TYR A 161 -3.47 2.50 -2.94
N TYR A 162 -3.07 1.38 -3.55
CA TYR A 162 -3.84 0.14 -3.50
C TYR A 162 -3.98 -0.37 -2.06
N SER A 163 -2.91 -0.36 -1.26
CA SER A 163 -2.97 -0.82 0.14
C SER A 163 -3.83 0.09 1.04
N ARG A 164 -3.97 1.38 0.67
CA ARG A 164 -4.90 2.33 1.29
C ARG A 164 -6.31 2.30 0.68
N GLN A 165 -6.64 1.32 -0.15
CA GLN A 165 -7.92 1.21 -0.87
C GLN A 165 -8.27 2.44 -1.73
N GLN A 166 -7.27 3.22 -2.15
CA GLN A 166 -7.42 4.34 -3.07
C GLN A 166 -7.19 3.85 -4.50
N PHE A 167 -8.04 2.93 -4.95
CA PHE A 167 -7.89 2.18 -6.20
C PHE A 167 -7.85 3.08 -7.44
N GLU A 168 -8.58 4.19 -7.43
CA GLU A 168 -8.54 5.19 -8.52
C GLU A 168 -7.15 5.83 -8.66
N LYS A 169 -6.47 6.14 -7.55
CA LYS A 169 -5.11 6.68 -7.61
C LYS A 169 -4.10 5.62 -8.03
N ALA A 170 -4.25 4.39 -7.52
CA ALA A 170 -3.41 3.27 -7.96
C ALA A 170 -3.52 3.07 -9.49
N TYR A 171 -4.76 3.02 -9.99
CA TYR A 171 -5.07 2.92 -11.42
C TYR A 171 -4.43 4.04 -12.25
N ARG A 172 -4.47 5.30 -11.77
CA ARG A 172 -3.80 6.42 -12.47
C ARG A 172 -2.31 6.18 -12.66
N TYR A 173 -1.60 5.74 -11.62
CA TYR A 173 -0.17 5.44 -11.74
C TYR A 173 0.10 4.22 -12.63
N GLU A 174 -0.74 3.20 -12.57
CA GLU A 174 -0.66 2.01 -13.45
C GLU A 174 -0.87 2.37 -14.93
N LYS A 175 -1.72 3.36 -15.23
CA LYS A 175 -1.90 3.88 -16.60
C LYS A 175 -0.72 4.73 -17.08
N ILE A 176 -0.05 5.45 -16.17
CA ILE A 176 1.20 6.13 -16.49
C ILE A 176 2.27 5.08 -16.82
N ILE A 177 2.37 4.01 -16.03
CA ILE A 177 3.29 2.90 -16.31
C ILE A 177 2.98 2.28 -17.67
N GLU A 178 1.73 1.88 -17.91
CA GLU A 178 1.29 1.26 -19.17
C GLU A 178 1.70 2.08 -20.40
N LYS A 179 1.49 3.40 -20.34
CA LYS A 179 1.82 4.33 -21.44
C LYS A 179 3.31 4.39 -21.79
N HIS A 180 4.19 4.14 -20.81
CA HIS A 180 5.64 4.30 -20.94
C HIS A 180 6.39 2.97 -21.03
N LEU A 181 5.68 1.84 -20.98
CA LEU A 181 6.28 0.54 -21.27
C LEU A 181 6.55 0.40 -22.77
N ASP A 182 7.66 -0.25 -23.12
CA ASP A 182 8.05 -0.48 -24.51
C ASP A 182 7.22 -1.62 -25.13
N ASP A 183 6.24 -1.27 -25.94
CA ASP A 183 5.35 -2.24 -26.62
C ASP A 183 6.04 -3.06 -27.72
N SER A 184 7.29 -2.75 -28.09
CA SER A 184 8.01 -3.51 -29.10
C SER A 184 8.38 -4.92 -28.65
N SER A 185 8.45 -5.17 -27.34
CA SER A 185 8.72 -6.48 -26.74
C SER A 185 7.99 -6.64 -25.41
N PRO A 186 6.67 -6.97 -25.42
CA PRO A 186 5.91 -7.19 -24.20
C PRO A 186 6.53 -8.32 -23.37
N GLY A 187 6.94 -8.00 -22.14
CA GLY A 187 7.60 -8.94 -21.24
C GLY A 187 6.97 -8.98 -19.85
N ILE A 188 7.73 -9.50 -18.88
CA ILE A 188 7.28 -9.64 -17.48
C ILE A 188 6.75 -8.32 -16.89
N ASP A 189 7.32 -7.17 -17.28
CA ASP A 189 6.89 -5.87 -16.76
C ASP A 189 5.51 -5.43 -17.29
N HIS A 190 5.17 -5.76 -18.53
CA HIS A 190 3.80 -5.61 -19.06
C HIS A 190 2.84 -6.52 -18.32
N ALA A 191 3.20 -7.79 -18.12
CA ALA A 191 2.36 -8.75 -17.40
C ALA A 191 2.07 -8.27 -15.97
N ARG A 192 3.09 -7.78 -15.25
CA ARG A 192 2.95 -7.21 -13.90
C ARG A 192 2.05 -5.99 -13.88
N ASN A 193 2.19 -5.08 -14.84
CA ASN A 193 1.36 -3.88 -14.89
C ASN A 193 -0.10 -4.22 -15.24
N SER A 194 -0.34 -5.07 -16.24
CA SER A 194 -1.68 -5.57 -16.57
C SER A 194 -2.30 -6.31 -15.38
N PHE A 195 -1.52 -7.09 -14.63
CA PHE A 195 -2.01 -7.73 -13.40
C PHE A 195 -2.45 -6.70 -12.34
N ASN A 196 -1.66 -5.66 -12.10
CA ASN A 196 -2.03 -4.59 -11.16
C ASN A 196 -3.28 -3.82 -11.62
N LEU A 197 -3.38 -3.51 -12.93
CA LEU A 197 -4.58 -2.90 -13.51
C LEU A 197 -5.81 -3.77 -13.28
N ALA A 198 -5.69 -5.10 -13.44
CA ALA A 198 -6.77 -6.03 -13.15
C ALA A 198 -7.17 -6.00 -11.67
N LEU A 199 -6.19 -5.99 -10.75
CA LEU A 199 -6.46 -5.89 -9.31
C LEU A 199 -7.19 -4.59 -8.96
N SER A 200 -6.68 -3.44 -9.39
CA SER A 200 -7.26 -2.12 -9.12
C SER A 200 -8.68 -2.02 -9.67
N ARG A 201 -8.90 -2.42 -10.94
CA ARG A 201 -10.22 -2.42 -11.58
C ARG A 201 -11.20 -3.38 -10.93
N THR A 202 -10.73 -4.54 -10.46
CA THR A 202 -11.56 -5.49 -9.71
C THR A 202 -12.18 -4.83 -8.49
N GLN A 203 -11.56 -3.83 -7.87
CA GLN A 203 -12.07 -3.20 -6.64
C GLN A 203 -13.02 -2.02 -6.89
N LEU A 204 -13.10 -1.51 -8.11
CA LEU A 204 -14.04 -0.44 -8.46
C LEU A 204 -15.44 -1.03 -8.67
N ASP A 205 -16.47 -0.29 -8.26
CA ASP A 205 -17.86 -0.76 -8.21
C ASP A 205 -18.64 -0.34 -9.48
N ASP A 206 -18.21 -0.88 -10.63
CA ASP A 206 -18.84 -0.71 -11.95
C ASP A 206 -18.70 -2.01 -12.75
N ASP A 207 -19.78 -2.47 -13.41
CA ASP A 207 -19.76 -3.65 -14.28
C ASP A 207 -18.74 -3.50 -15.42
N THR A 208 -18.58 -2.28 -15.93
CA THR A 208 -17.57 -1.92 -16.94
C THR A 208 -16.16 -2.19 -16.42
N ASP A 209 -15.93 -1.98 -15.12
CA ASP A 209 -14.62 -2.20 -14.51
C ASP A 209 -14.31 -3.69 -14.32
N LEU A 210 -15.32 -4.53 -14.09
CA LEU A 210 -15.12 -5.99 -14.06
C LEU A 210 -14.75 -6.55 -15.44
N GLU A 211 -15.37 -6.05 -16.51
CA GLU A 211 -14.99 -6.43 -17.89
C GLU A 211 -13.54 -6.01 -18.22
N LEU A 212 -13.15 -4.79 -17.84
CA LEU A 212 -11.78 -4.31 -17.99
C LEU A 212 -10.79 -5.09 -17.13
N ALA A 213 -11.15 -5.43 -15.89
CA ALA A 213 -10.34 -6.26 -15.01
C ALA A 213 -10.11 -7.64 -15.62
N LEU A 214 -11.16 -8.25 -16.17
CA LEU A 214 -11.08 -9.53 -16.85
C LEU A 214 -10.15 -9.47 -18.08
N HIS A 215 -10.24 -8.40 -18.87
CA HIS A 215 -9.37 -8.15 -20.01
C HIS A 215 -7.90 -8.09 -19.59
N TYR A 216 -7.57 -7.23 -18.64
CA TYR A 216 -6.21 -7.05 -18.15
C TYR A 216 -5.66 -8.32 -17.47
N GLY A 217 -6.48 -9.04 -16.71
CA GLY A 217 -6.09 -10.30 -16.07
C GLY A 217 -5.76 -11.40 -17.10
N LYS A 218 -6.53 -11.48 -18.19
CA LYS A 218 -6.25 -12.42 -19.30
C LYS A 218 -4.97 -12.04 -20.05
N GLN A 219 -4.75 -10.75 -20.30
CA GLN A 219 -3.52 -10.26 -20.92
C GLN A 219 -2.28 -10.62 -20.08
N ALA A 220 -2.34 -10.37 -18.75
CA ALA A 220 -1.26 -10.73 -17.84
C ALA A 220 -0.99 -12.25 -17.81
N LEU A 221 -2.06 -13.06 -17.76
CA LEU A 221 -1.95 -14.52 -17.78
C LEU A 221 -1.25 -15.03 -19.05
N GLU A 222 -1.60 -14.47 -20.22
CA GLU A 222 -1.00 -14.85 -21.49
C GLU A 222 0.50 -14.58 -21.53
N ILE A 223 0.91 -13.38 -21.14
CA ILE A 223 2.34 -13.01 -21.12
C ILE A 223 3.10 -13.85 -20.08
N PHE A 224 2.57 -14.04 -18.87
CA PHE A 224 3.24 -14.89 -17.88
C PHE A 224 3.38 -16.35 -18.31
N ARG A 225 2.45 -16.88 -19.13
CA ARG A 225 2.59 -18.21 -19.73
C ARG A 225 3.69 -18.24 -20.79
N GLN A 226 3.80 -17.20 -21.63
CA GLN A 226 4.84 -17.10 -22.66
C GLN A 226 6.25 -16.97 -22.04
N GLU A 227 6.35 -16.31 -20.89
CA GLU A 227 7.58 -16.12 -20.12
C GLU A 227 7.89 -17.27 -19.14
N ASP A 228 7.13 -18.37 -19.18
CA ASP A 228 7.24 -19.51 -18.25
C ASP A 228 7.22 -19.12 -16.75
N HIS A 229 6.59 -18.00 -16.43
CA HIS A 229 6.60 -17.40 -15.09
C HIS A 229 5.45 -17.94 -14.22
N GLN A 230 5.62 -19.16 -13.72
CA GLN A 230 4.59 -19.95 -13.00
C GLN A 230 3.92 -19.21 -11.82
N ARG A 231 4.68 -18.42 -11.04
CA ARG A 231 4.10 -17.60 -9.96
C ARG A 231 3.05 -16.62 -10.49
N GLY A 232 3.39 -15.95 -11.59
CA GLY A 232 2.51 -14.96 -12.24
C GLY A 232 1.26 -15.61 -12.84
N VAL A 233 1.42 -16.81 -13.42
CA VAL A 233 0.29 -17.63 -13.87
C VAL A 233 -0.65 -17.96 -12.71
N ALA A 234 -0.11 -18.43 -11.58
CA ALA A 234 -0.92 -18.78 -10.42
C ALA A 234 -1.66 -17.57 -9.82
N ASP A 235 -1.01 -16.40 -9.76
CA ASP A 235 -1.62 -15.18 -9.24
C ASP A 235 -2.71 -14.65 -10.19
N CYS A 236 -2.50 -14.73 -11.51
CA CYS A 236 -3.51 -14.37 -12.50
C CYS A 236 -4.73 -15.30 -12.46
N LEU A 237 -4.53 -16.63 -12.41
CA LEU A 237 -5.65 -17.59 -12.31
C LEU A 237 -6.49 -17.37 -11.05
N THR A 238 -5.83 -17.11 -9.91
CA THR A 238 -6.53 -16.79 -8.65
C THR A 238 -7.37 -15.52 -8.82
N THR A 239 -6.81 -14.49 -9.45
CA THR A 239 -7.48 -13.19 -9.65
C THR A 239 -8.63 -13.28 -10.65
N LEU A 240 -8.44 -14.00 -11.75
CA LEU A 240 -9.47 -14.26 -12.74
C LEU A 240 -10.66 -15.01 -12.14
N SER A 241 -10.40 -16.00 -11.27
CA SER A 241 -11.46 -16.66 -10.50
C SER A 241 -12.27 -15.67 -9.64
N ILE A 242 -11.59 -14.73 -8.97
CA ILE A 242 -12.25 -13.71 -8.16
C ILE A 242 -13.09 -12.75 -9.03
N ILE A 243 -12.57 -12.35 -10.19
CA ILE A 243 -13.26 -11.47 -11.15
C ILE A 243 -14.52 -12.14 -11.68
N THR A 244 -14.42 -13.35 -12.22
CA THR A 244 -15.59 -14.06 -12.77
C THR A 244 -16.60 -14.43 -11.69
N HIS A 245 -16.15 -14.77 -10.48
CA HIS A 245 -17.03 -14.93 -9.33
C HIS A 245 -17.80 -13.64 -8.99
N ARG A 246 -17.16 -12.46 -9.09
CA ARG A 246 -17.84 -11.17 -8.88
C ARG A 246 -18.84 -10.85 -10.00
N MET A 247 -18.53 -11.24 -11.23
CA MET A 247 -19.44 -11.12 -12.38
C MET A 247 -20.63 -12.08 -12.29
N GLY A 248 -20.57 -13.11 -11.42
CA GLY A 248 -21.60 -14.13 -11.27
C GLY A 248 -21.37 -15.37 -12.15
N ASP A 249 -20.28 -15.40 -12.91
CA ASP A 249 -19.87 -16.50 -13.79
C ASP A 249 -19.14 -17.60 -12.98
N PHE A 250 -19.90 -18.30 -12.15
CA PHE A 250 -19.34 -19.27 -11.18
C PHE A 250 -18.64 -20.46 -11.85
N GLU A 251 -19.10 -20.88 -13.03
CA GLU A 251 -18.48 -21.98 -13.79
C GLU A 251 -17.06 -21.60 -14.24
N ASP A 252 -16.89 -20.40 -14.79
CA ASP A 252 -15.57 -19.88 -15.16
C ASP A 252 -14.69 -19.65 -13.92
N ALA A 253 -15.29 -19.20 -12.81
CA ALA A 253 -14.57 -19.04 -11.55
C ALA A 253 -13.97 -20.35 -11.03
N LEU A 254 -14.73 -21.45 -11.11
CA LEU A 254 -14.25 -22.79 -10.78
C LEU A 254 -13.21 -23.27 -11.80
N HIS A 255 -13.44 -23.03 -13.09
CA HIS A 255 -12.50 -23.42 -14.15
C HIS A 255 -11.12 -22.78 -13.98
N TYR A 256 -11.04 -21.52 -13.52
CA TYR A 256 -9.77 -20.88 -13.22
C TYR A 256 -9.09 -21.45 -11.96
N LEU A 257 -9.85 -21.84 -10.94
CA LEU A 257 -9.28 -22.52 -9.76
C LEU A 257 -8.79 -23.93 -10.09
N ASP A 258 -9.49 -24.66 -10.95
CA ASP A 258 -9.11 -26.02 -11.37
C ASP A 258 -7.78 -26.03 -12.13
N GLN A 259 -7.39 -24.92 -12.76
CA GLN A 259 -6.09 -24.75 -13.40
C GLN A 259 -4.93 -24.53 -12.41
N LEU A 260 -5.19 -24.30 -11.12
CA LEU A 260 -4.16 -24.16 -10.08
C LEU A 260 -3.70 -25.54 -9.56
N ASP A 261 -3.23 -26.37 -10.49
CA ASP A 261 -2.74 -27.72 -10.22
C ASP A 261 -1.29 -27.76 -9.71
N ASP A 262 -0.80 -28.96 -9.41
CA ASP A 262 0.56 -29.17 -8.88
C ASP A 262 1.65 -28.68 -9.84
N GLN A 263 1.39 -28.71 -11.16
CA GLN A 263 2.33 -28.19 -12.16
C GLN A 263 2.43 -26.67 -12.06
N THR A 264 1.29 -25.98 -12.00
CA THR A 264 1.23 -24.52 -11.89
C THR A 264 1.81 -24.03 -10.56
N LEU A 265 1.65 -24.83 -9.50
CA LEU A 265 2.19 -24.53 -8.17
C LEU A 265 3.64 -24.99 -7.96
N SER A 266 4.30 -25.53 -8.99
CA SER A 266 5.68 -26.05 -8.89
C SER A 266 6.72 -25.02 -8.45
N TYR A 267 6.50 -23.72 -8.69
CA TYR A 267 7.38 -22.63 -8.24
C TYR A 267 7.51 -22.54 -6.71
N LEU A 268 6.60 -23.18 -5.97
CA LEU A 268 6.64 -23.22 -4.50
C LEU A 268 7.63 -24.25 -3.96
N ALA A 269 8.17 -25.16 -4.79
CA ALA A 269 9.03 -26.25 -4.33
C ALA A 269 10.29 -25.77 -3.58
N ASP A 270 10.95 -24.72 -4.08
CA ASP A 270 12.14 -24.16 -3.43
C ASP A 270 11.78 -23.40 -2.15
N LEU A 271 10.65 -22.68 -2.16
CA LEU A 271 10.13 -21.99 -0.98
C LEU A 271 9.80 -23.01 0.12
N ASP A 272 9.16 -24.12 -0.23
CA ASP A 272 8.79 -25.18 0.69
C ASP A 272 10.01 -25.88 1.32
N GLN A 273 11.13 -26.02 0.60
CA GLN A 273 12.37 -26.52 1.22
C GLN A 273 12.86 -25.59 2.34
N SER A 274 12.70 -24.28 2.14
CA SER A 274 13.09 -23.27 3.13
C SER A 274 12.04 -23.04 4.23
N SER A 275 10.77 -23.37 3.96
CA SER A 275 9.63 -23.12 4.85
C SER A 275 8.93 -24.39 5.34
N ASP A 276 9.56 -25.56 5.26
CA ASP A 276 9.00 -26.88 5.64
C ASP A 276 7.59 -27.15 5.07
N GLY A 277 7.38 -26.83 3.79
CA GLY A 277 6.09 -27.05 3.11
C GLY A 277 5.01 -26.00 3.36
N HIS A 278 5.27 -24.98 4.19
CA HIS A 278 4.26 -23.97 4.52
C HIS A 278 3.78 -23.15 3.32
N ALA A 279 4.60 -22.92 2.28
CA ALA A 279 4.20 -22.09 1.15
C ALA A 279 3.11 -22.74 0.29
N THR A 280 3.25 -24.03 0.00
CA THR A 280 2.19 -24.82 -0.69
C THR A 280 0.92 -24.91 0.13
N LEU A 281 1.03 -25.19 1.44
CA LEU A 281 -0.15 -25.23 2.32
C LEU A 281 -0.91 -23.91 2.30
N SER A 282 -0.20 -22.80 2.37
CA SER A 282 -0.78 -21.44 2.33
C SER A 282 -1.48 -21.15 1.00
N LYS A 283 -0.85 -21.50 -0.13
CA LYS A 283 -1.47 -21.27 -1.44
C LYS A 283 -2.72 -22.12 -1.62
N ARG A 284 -2.71 -23.38 -1.15
CA ARG A 284 -3.90 -24.24 -1.13
C ARG A 284 -5.00 -23.71 -0.22
N ALA A 285 -4.66 -23.12 0.93
CA ALA A 285 -5.63 -22.50 1.82
C ALA A 285 -6.40 -21.36 1.12
N VAL A 286 -5.70 -20.54 0.32
CA VAL A 286 -6.30 -19.47 -0.49
C VAL A 286 -7.21 -20.04 -1.59
N ILE A 287 -6.81 -21.14 -2.24
CA ILE A 287 -7.63 -21.81 -3.27
C ILE A 287 -8.92 -22.35 -2.65
N ASP A 288 -8.82 -23.08 -1.54
CA ASP A 288 -9.98 -23.61 -0.81
C ASP A 288 -10.91 -22.49 -0.31
N TYR A 289 -10.35 -21.37 0.14
CA TYR A 289 -11.15 -20.19 0.51
C TYR A 289 -11.99 -19.68 -0.69
N ASN A 290 -11.40 -19.60 -1.88
CA ASN A 290 -12.11 -19.13 -3.06
C ASN A 290 -13.17 -20.14 -3.55
N TYR A 291 -12.90 -21.44 -3.53
CA TYR A 291 -13.95 -22.45 -3.74
C TYR A 291 -15.10 -22.26 -2.76
N GLY A 292 -14.80 -22.07 -1.47
CA GLY A 292 -15.80 -21.83 -0.43
C GLY A 292 -16.70 -20.62 -0.72
N ARG A 293 -16.12 -19.51 -1.19
CA ARG A 293 -16.87 -18.30 -1.59
C ARG A 293 -17.77 -18.54 -2.78
N ILE A 294 -17.27 -19.25 -3.80
CA ILE A 294 -18.05 -19.57 -5.00
C ILE A 294 -19.26 -20.45 -4.63
N TYR A 295 -19.03 -21.54 -3.89
CA TYR A 295 -20.13 -22.40 -3.43
C TYR A 295 -21.11 -21.68 -2.52
N GLN A 296 -20.65 -20.74 -1.70
CA GLN A 296 -21.54 -19.90 -0.88
C GLN A 296 -22.47 -19.07 -1.77
N LYS A 297 -21.95 -18.42 -2.82
CA LYS A 297 -22.76 -17.64 -3.77
C LYS A 297 -23.68 -18.48 -4.63
N MET A 298 -23.30 -19.73 -4.92
CA MET A 298 -24.18 -20.71 -5.57
C MET A 298 -25.30 -21.24 -4.64
N GLY A 299 -25.28 -20.89 -3.35
CA GLY A 299 -26.26 -21.36 -2.36
C GLY A 299 -25.95 -22.73 -1.75
N ASP A 300 -24.83 -23.38 -2.13
CA ASP A 300 -24.38 -24.63 -1.52
C ASP A 300 -23.61 -24.35 -0.22
N SER A 301 -24.36 -24.06 0.84
CA SER A 301 -23.82 -23.85 2.19
C SER A 301 -23.05 -25.06 2.73
N GLY A 302 -23.31 -26.26 2.21
CA GLY A 302 -22.64 -27.50 2.62
C GLY A 302 -21.20 -27.52 2.13
N GLN A 303 -21.01 -27.36 0.83
CA GLN A 303 -19.69 -27.27 0.21
C GLN A 303 -18.93 -26.05 0.67
N ALA A 304 -19.58 -24.88 0.72
CA ALA A 304 -18.95 -23.65 1.20
C ALA A 304 -18.27 -23.83 2.56
N ARG A 305 -19.01 -24.40 3.53
CA ARG A 305 -18.49 -24.69 4.86
C ARG A 305 -17.38 -25.75 4.86
N SER A 306 -17.47 -26.76 3.98
CA SER A 306 -16.43 -27.78 3.84
C SER A 306 -15.11 -27.15 3.41
N TYR A 307 -15.14 -26.35 2.34
CA TYR A 307 -13.98 -25.66 1.80
C TYR A 307 -13.41 -24.62 2.76
N PHE A 308 -14.25 -23.81 3.42
CA PHE A 308 -13.77 -22.88 4.45
C PHE A 308 -13.08 -23.59 5.63
N LYS A 309 -13.55 -24.78 6.02
CA LYS A 309 -12.86 -25.56 7.07
C LYS A 309 -11.51 -26.09 6.61
N LYS A 310 -11.41 -26.59 5.37
CA LYS A 310 -10.13 -27.03 4.79
C LYS A 310 -9.14 -25.88 4.71
N SER A 311 -9.58 -24.72 4.22
CA SER A 311 -8.79 -23.49 4.18
C SER A 311 -8.24 -23.13 5.58
N LEU A 312 -9.10 -23.12 6.60
CA LEU A 312 -8.71 -22.83 7.98
C LEU A 312 -7.71 -23.85 8.55
N GLU A 313 -7.89 -25.14 8.24
CA GLU A 313 -6.98 -26.21 8.65
C GLU A 313 -5.60 -26.06 7.98
N LEU A 314 -5.57 -25.77 6.68
CA LEU A 314 -4.34 -25.55 5.93
C LEU A 314 -3.56 -24.33 6.42
N ASP A 315 -4.22 -23.19 6.68
CA ASP A 315 -3.57 -22.02 7.26
C ASP A 315 -3.03 -22.31 8.66
N THR A 316 -3.73 -23.13 9.45
CA THR A 316 -3.24 -23.56 10.78
C THR A 316 -1.97 -24.40 10.65
N LEU A 317 -1.95 -25.36 9.71
CA LEU A 317 -0.78 -26.20 9.43
C LEU A 317 0.38 -25.37 8.87
N ALA A 318 0.10 -24.36 8.05
CA ALA A 318 1.08 -23.43 7.51
C ALA A 318 1.58 -22.37 8.52
N GLN A 319 1.09 -22.39 9.76
CA GLN A 319 1.38 -21.40 10.80
C GLN A 319 1.01 -19.96 10.39
N ASN A 320 -0.01 -19.84 9.54
CA ASN A 320 -0.44 -18.61 8.90
C ASN A 320 -1.73 -18.07 9.50
N GLU A 321 -1.79 -18.11 10.84
CA GLU A 321 -2.98 -17.73 11.61
C GLU A 321 -3.50 -16.33 11.25
N LYS A 322 -2.61 -15.38 10.92
CA LYS A 322 -2.98 -14.01 10.52
C LYS A 322 -3.90 -13.96 9.28
N PHE A 323 -3.86 -14.97 8.42
CA PHE A 323 -4.68 -15.05 7.21
C PHE A 323 -6.03 -15.76 7.43
N THR A 324 -6.30 -16.28 8.64
CA THR A 324 -7.54 -17.01 8.94
C THR A 324 -8.76 -16.11 9.15
N THR A 325 -8.56 -14.82 9.38
CA THR A 325 -9.63 -13.86 9.73
C THR A 325 -10.78 -13.81 8.71
N PRO A 326 -10.52 -13.73 7.38
CA PRO A 326 -11.59 -13.77 6.39
C PRO A 326 -12.38 -15.09 6.41
N VAL A 327 -11.68 -16.23 6.56
CA VAL A 327 -12.30 -17.57 6.60
C VAL A 327 -13.21 -17.73 7.81
N LEU A 328 -12.74 -17.31 8.99
CA LEU A 328 -13.53 -17.31 10.22
C LEU A 328 -14.78 -16.43 10.09
N THR A 329 -14.64 -15.28 9.43
CA THR A 329 -15.76 -14.37 9.15
C THR A 329 -16.81 -15.03 8.24
N ARG A 330 -16.39 -15.70 7.16
CA ARG A 330 -17.32 -16.43 6.28
C ARG A 330 -18.03 -17.58 6.99
N LEU A 331 -17.33 -18.30 7.87
CA LEU A 331 -17.96 -19.33 8.71
C LEU A 331 -18.99 -18.72 9.66
N ALA A 332 -18.70 -17.56 10.26
CA ALA A 332 -19.64 -16.86 11.13
C ALA A 332 -20.91 -16.43 10.36
N GLU A 333 -20.76 -15.90 9.14
CA GLU A 333 -21.86 -15.53 8.24
C GLU A 333 -22.76 -16.74 7.93
N LEU A 334 -22.18 -17.88 7.50
CA LEU A 334 -22.93 -19.10 7.21
C LEU A 334 -23.72 -19.61 8.43
N TYR A 335 -23.16 -19.49 9.64
CA TYR A 335 -23.89 -19.86 10.86
C TYR A 335 -24.95 -18.82 11.26
N ALA A 336 -24.74 -17.55 10.95
CA ALA A 336 -25.70 -16.48 11.20
C ALA A 336 -26.95 -16.64 10.31
N GLU A 337 -26.76 -17.00 9.04
CA GLU A 337 -27.84 -17.36 8.10
C GLU A 337 -28.70 -18.52 8.64
N GLN A 338 -28.07 -19.45 9.36
CA GLN A 338 -28.72 -20.58 10.05
C GLN A 338 -29.27 -20.22 11.44
N LYS A 339 -29.17 -18.95 11.87
CA LYS A 339 -29.52 -18.46 13.21
C LYS A 339 -28.81 -19.18 14.35
N ASN A 340 -27.63 -19.75 14.08
CA ASN A 340 -26.79 -20.40 15.08
C ASN A 340 -25.86 -19.37 15.74
N TRP A 341 -26.44 -18.55 16.62
CA TRP A 341 -25.75 -17.42 17.24
C TRP A 341 -24.53 -17.80 18.07
N GLU A 342 -24.59 -18.96 18.74
CA GLU A 342 -23.46 -19.47 19.54
C GLU A 342 -22.22 -19.68 18.66
N ARG A 343 -22.38 -20.33 17.51
CA ARG A 343 -21.27 -20.54 16.58
C ARG A 343 -20.84 -19.26 15.90
N THR A 344 -21.78 -18.40 15.49
CA THR A 344 -21.47 -17.09 14.91
C THR A 344 -20.58 -16.28 15.85
N GLU A 345 -20.97 -16.14 17.12
CA GLU A 345 -20.19 -15.41 18.12
C GLU A 345 -18.83 -16.05 18.38
N ASN A 346 -18.76 -17.38 18.44
CA ASN A 346 -17.49 -18.08 18.62
C ASN A 346 -16.50 -17.80 17.48
N TYR A 347 -16.95 -17.88 16.22
CA TYR A 347 -16.09 -17.60 15.07
C TYR A 347 -15.69 -16.13 14.98
N LEU A 348 -16.63 -15.19 15.23
CA LEU A 348 -16.31 -13.76 15.27
C LEU A 348 -15.29 -13.46 16.37
N LYS A 349 -15.46 -14.03 17.57
CA LYS A 349 -14.50 -13.84 18.67
C LYS A 349 -13.10 -14.30 18.28
N ARG A 350 -12.99 -15.51 17.70
CA ARG A 350 -11.70 -16.03 17.21
C ARG A 350 -11.08 -15.11 16.16
N ALA A 351 -11.89 -14.59 15.25
CA ALA A 351 -11.43 -13.66 14.22
C ALA A 351 -10.91 -12.34 14.82
N PHE A 352 -11.59 -11.80 15.84
CA PHE A 352 -11.11 -10.65 16.60
C PHE A 352 -9.81 -10.94 17.35
N ASP A 353 -9.70 -12.10 18.00
CA ASP A 353 -8.49 -12.49 18.74
C ASP A 353 -7.26 -12.57 17.80
N VAL A 354 -7.45 -13.06 16.57
CA VAL A 354 -6.41 -13.08 15.52
C VAL A 354 -6.08 -11.65 15.07
N ALA A 355 -7.10 -10.86 14.73
CA ALA A 355 -6.90 -9.50 14.25
C ALA A 355 -6.21 -8.61 15.31
N GLU A 356 -6.47 -8.82 16.60
CA GLU A 356 -5.79 -8.13 17.69
C GLU A 356 -4.34 -8.58 17.84
N ARG A 357 -4.09 -9.90 17.83
CA ARG A 357 -2.75 -10.46 18.01
C ARG A 357 -1.76 -10.03 16.93
N TYR A 358 -2.22 -9.89 15.70
CA TYR A 358 -1.40 -9.54 14.53
C TYR A 358 -1.57 -8.09 14.07
N ASP A 359 -2.23 -7.26 14.89
CA ASP A 359 -2.55 -5.87 14.60
C ASP A 359 -3.05 -5.63 13.16
N LEU A 360 -4.17 -6.26 12.82
CA LEU A 360 -4.75 -6.24 11.47
C LEU A 360 -5.92 -5.24 11.39
N PRO A 361 -5.68 -3.93 11.21
CA PRO A 361 -6.72 -2.90 11.29
C PRO A 361 -7.83 -3.08 10.25
N GLY A 362 -7.50 -3.43 9.01
CA GLY A 362 -8.52 -3.68 7.97
C GLY A 362 -9.41 -4.88 8.32
N SER A 363 -8.84 -5.93 8.93
CA SER A 363 -9.63 -7.04 9.45
C SER A 363 -10.50 -6.62 10.63
N LYS A 364 -10.00 -5.78 11.55
CA LYS A 364 -10.79 -5.24 12.68
C LYS A 364 -11.97 -4.41 12.19
N VAL A 365 -11.80 -3.56 11.17
CA VAL A 365 -12.89 -2.78 10.55
C VAL A 365 -13.99 -3.71 10.03
N LEU A 366 -13.62 -4.70 9.22
CA LEU A 366 -14.56 -5.71 8.69
C LEU A 366 -15.30 -6.42 9.82
N LEU A 367 -14.60 -6.86 10.87
CA LEU A 367 -15.19 -7.59 11.98
C LEU A 367 -16.16 -6.73 12.80
N LEU A 368 -15.82 -5.45 13.05
CA LEU A 368 -16.71 -4.50 13.72
C LEU A 368 -18.00 -4.31 12.92
N HIS A 369 -17.89 -4.18 11.59
CA HIS A 369 -19.04 -4.09 10.69
C HIS A 369 -19.91 -5.35 10.77
N LYS A 370 -19.32 -6.54 10.72
CA LYS A 370 -20.06 -7.82 10.85
C LYS A 370 -20.71 -7.99 12.21
N GLN A 371 -20.03 -7.57 13.28
CA GLN A 371 -20.59 -7.59 14.62
C GLN A 371 -21.76 -6.60 14.76
N ALA A 372 -21.66 -5.41 14.16
CA ALA A 372 -22.77 -4.46 14.12
C ALA A 372 -24.00 -5.10 13.46
N HIS A 373 -23.85 -5.70 12.28
CA HIS A 373 -24.93 -6.42 11.60
C HIS A 373 -25.59 -7.49 12.48
N LEU A 374 -24.79 -8.23 13.26
CA LEU A 374 -25.32 -9.21 14.21
C LEU A 374 -26.16 -8.54 15.32
N HIS A 375 -25.74 -7.38 15.83
CA HIS A 375 -26.53 -6.60 16.79
C HIS A 375 -27.85 -6.09 16.18
N LYS A 376 -27.81 -5.61 14.94
CA LYS A 376 -29.01 -5.18 14.20
C LYS A 376 -30.02 -6.31 14.03
N VAL A 377 -29.57 -7.50 13.62
CA VAL A 377 -30.43 -8.69 13.50
C VAL A 377 -31.04 -9.12 14.84
N LYS A 378 -30.35 -8.86 15.95
CA LYS A 378 -30.85 -9.12 17.32
C LYS A 378 -31.74 -8.00 17.88
N GLY A 379 -31.88 -6.88 17.17
CA GLY A 379 -32.64 -5.71 17.61
C GLY A 379 -31.91 -4.83 18.64
N ASP A 380 -30.60 -4.97 18.78
CA ASP A 380 -29.77 -4.15 19.67
C ASP A 380 -29.21 -2.93 18.90
N GLU A 381 -30.08 -1.97 18.62
CA GLU A 381 -29.74 -0.76 17.86
C GLU A 381 -28.61 0.07 18.48
N PRO A 382 -28.56 0.30 19.81
CA PRO A 382 -27.45 1.03 20.41
C PRO A 382 -26.08 0.35 20.20
N ALA A 383 -26.03 -0.99 20.25
CA ALA A 383 -24.80 -1.72 19.97
C ALA A 383 -24.44 -1.69 18.48
N TYR A 384 -25.43 -1.80 17.58
CA TYR A 384 -25.22 -1.61 16.13
C TYR A 384 -24.55 -0.27 15.86
N GLU A 385 -25.16 0.84 16.30
CA GLU A 385 -24.63 2.18 16.08
C GLU A 385 -23.22 2.36 16.65
N LYS A 386 -22.96 1.82 17.84
CA LYS A 386 -21.65 1.90 18.50
C LYS A 386 -20.57 1.16 17.71
N GLU A 387 -20.82 -0.06 17.25
CA GLU A 387 -19.83 -0.83 16.50
C GLU A 387 -19.60 -0.24 15.10
N MET A 388 -20.65 0.26 14.43
CA MET A 388 -20.52 1.01 13.17
C MET A 388 -19.62 2.24 13.34
N GLN A 389 -19.83 3.04 14.41
CA GLN A 389 -19.02 4.23 14.69
C GLN A 389 -17.55 3.91 14.92
N LYS A 390 -17.25 2.82 15.63
CA LYS A 390 -15.87 2.36 15.82
C LYS A 390 -15.23 1.92 14.50
N ALA A 391 -15.98 1.18 13.67
CA ALA A 391 -15.50 0.74 12.37
C ALA A 391 -15.14 1.94 11.48
N ILE A 392 -16.03 2.95 11.42
CA ILE A 392 -15.80 4.20 10.67
C ILE A 392 -14.56 4.95 11.19
N GLN A 393 -14.41 5.06 12.52
CA GLN A 393 -13.26 5.75 13.10
C GLN A 393 -11.95 5.03 12.74
N LEU A 394 -11.89 3.72 12.94
CA LEU A 394 -10.69 2.94 12.63
C LEU A 394 -10.36 2.97 11.13
N ALA A 395 -11.37 2.85 10.27
CA ALA A 395 -11.19 2.98 8.83
C ALA A 395 -10.68 4.37 8.44
N SER A 396 -11.16 5.43 9.11
CA SER A 396 -10.69 6.81 8.89
C SER A 396 -9.24 7.00 9.33
N ASP A 397 -8.86 6.46 10.49
CA ASP A 397 -7.50 6.56 11.02
C ASP A 397 -6.48 5.91 10.08
N TRP A 398 -6.87 4.83 9.40
CA TRP A 398 -6.03 4.10 8.45
C TRP A 398 -6.22 4.51 6.98
N ASN A 399 -7.05 5.52 6.72
CA ASN A 399 -7.43 5.99 5.38
C ASN A 399 -7.99 4.88 4.46
N PHE A 400 -8.74 3.92 5.01
CA PHE A 400 -9.49 2.93 4.23
C PHE A 400 -10.76 3.57 3.67
N ILE A 401 -10.61 4.29 2.55
CA ILE A 401 -11.64 5.17 2.01
C ILE A 401 -12.93 4.42 1.63
N VAL A 402 -12.81 3.22 1.04
CA VAL A 402 -13.96 2.41 0.64
C VAL A 402 -14.76 1.99 1.87
N ASP A 403 -14.11 1.45 2.89
CA ASP A 403 -14.75 1.07 4.16
C ASP A 403 -15.41 2.29 4.83
N VAL A 404 -14.76 3.45 4.86
CA VAL A 404 -15.34 4.69 5.42
C VAL A 404 -16.63 5.05 4.68
N LYS A 405 -16.62 5.04 3.34
CA LYS A 405 -17.77 5.41 2.51
C LYS A 405 -18.93 4.43 2.69
N GLU A 406 -18.66 3.13 2.60
CA GLU A 406 -19.67 2.07 2.72
C GLU A 406 -20.34 2.12 4.11
N ILE A 407 -19.54 2.01 5.17
CA ILE A 407 -20.06 1.89 6.54
C ILE A 407 -20.74 3.20 6.98
N SER A 408 -20.22 4.37 6.56
CA SER A 408 -20.87 5.66 6.88
C SER A 408 -22.19 5.84 6.14
N THR A 409 -22.28 5.40 4.88
CA THR A 409 -23.53 5.46 4.11
C THR A 409 -24.58 4.55 4.76
N GLU A 410 -24.21 3.32 5.12
CA GLU A 410 -25.12 2.39 5.79
C GLU A 410 -25.62 2.93 7.14
N LEU A 411 -24.71 3.49 7.95
CA LEU A 411 -25.09 4.11 9.23
C LEU A 411 -25.96 5.37 9.03
N ALA A 412 -25.74 6.12 7.96
CA ALA A 412 -26.57 7.27 7.61
C ALA A 412 -28.00 6.83 7.22
N ASP A 413 -28.12 5.78 6.40
CA ASP A 413 -29.40 5.19 6.02
C ASP A 413 -30.18 4.71 7.24
N HIS A 414 -29.50 4.00 8.16
CA HIS A 414 -30.09 3.62 9.45
C HIS A 414 -30.62 4.82 10.23
N TYR A 415 -29.81 5.87 10.39
CA TYR A 415 -30.25 7.08 11.09
C TYR A 415 -31.42 7.78 10.38
N TYR A 416 -31.49 7.70 9.05
CA TYR A 416 -32.61 8.22 8.28
C TYR A 416 -33.89 7.43 8.56
N GLU A 417 -33.82 6.09 8.58
CA GLU A 417 -34.94 5.19 8.89
C GLU A 417 -35.50 5.45 10.29
N VAL A 418 -34.64 5.60 11.31
CA VAL A 418 -35.07 5.93 12.69
C VAL A 418 -35.38 7.42 12.89
N ARG A 419 -35.43 8.21 11.81
CA ARG A 419 -35.76 9.65 11.78
C ARG A 419 -34.79 10.56 12.54
N ALA A 420 -33.57 10.09 12.79
CA ALA A 420 -32.48 10.87 13.33
C ALA A 420 -31.76 11.67 12.21
N TYR A 421 -32.50 12.52 11.50
CA TYR A 421 -32.04 13.17 10.26
C TYR A 421 -30.76 13.99 10.39
N LYS A 422 -30.51 14.59 11.57
CA LYS A 422 -29.25 15.31 11.84
C LYS A 422 -28.04 14.37 11.82
N MET A 423 -28.20 13.15 12.34
CA MET A 423 -27.16 12.13 12.33
C MET A 423 -27.00 11.52 10.94
N ALA A 424 -28.11 11.24 10.25
CA ALA A 424 -28.07 10.82 8.85
C ALA A 424 -27.28 11.80 7.98
N ALA A 425 -27.63 13.10 8.04
CA ALA A 425 -26.92 14.13 7.29
C ALA A 425 -25.42 14.24 7.67
N LYS A 426 -25.06 14.04 8.94
CA LYS A 426 -23.66 13.99 9.38
C LYS A 426 -22.90 12.87 8.68
N TYR A 427 -23.44 11.65 8.66
CA TYR A 427 -22.75 10.49 8.11
C TYR A 427 -22.77 10.44 6.58
N TYR A 428 -23.84 10.90 5.92
CA TYR A 428 -23.82 11.11 4.46
C TYR A 428 -22.75 12.13 4.06
N ARG A 429 -22.66 13.25 4.78
CA ARG A 429 -21.61 14.24 4.52
C ARG A 429 -20.22 13.65 4.75
N PHE A 430 -20.05 12.86 5.81
CA PHE A 430 -18.78 12.19 6.09
C PHE A 430 -18.38 11.20 4.99
N ALA A 431 -19.34 10.47 4.40
CA ALA A 431 -19.11 9.60 3.26
C ALA A 431 -18.73 10.37 1.98
N LEU A 432 -19.37 11.52 1.73
CA LEU A 432 -19.13 12.37 0.54
C LEU A 432 -17.80 13.13 0.58
N GLU A 433 -17.30 13.50 1.76
CA GLU A 433 -16.03 14.25 1.90
C GLU A 433 -14.78 13.40 1.59
N ARG A 434 -14.96 12.14 1.17
CA ARG A 434 -13.88 11.16 0.95
C ARG A 434 -13.77 10.66 -0.51
N ASP A 435 -14.46 11.31 -1.45
CA ASP A 435 -14.34 11.05 -2.90
C ASP A 435 -13.05 11.62 -3.53
#